data_AF-A0A3D0PCC6-F1
#
_entry.id   AF-A0A3D0PCC6-F1
#
_cell.length_a   1.000
_cell.length_b   1.000
_cell.length_c   1.000
_cell.angle_alpha   90.00
_cell.angle_beta   90.00
_cell.angle_gamma   90.00
#
_symmetry.space_group_name_H-M   'P 1'
#
loop_
_entity.id
_entity.type
_entity.pdbx_description
1 polymer ?
#
loop_
_entity_poly.entity_id
_entity_poly.type
_entity_poly.pdbx_seq_one_letter_code
_entity_poly.pdbx_strand_id
1 'polypeptide(L)'
;VGMTSSDVLDTGLALQLKASVKLLRSELDKLAEAIRVQARAHKNTVMIGRSHAIHGEPITFGFKLAGWLAETERNIKRLKRLQKAVSVGQISGAMGNYANTEPQIEERACELLGLRPDPASTQVISRDRHADYVQTLALVGT
;
A
#
# COMPACT_ATOMS: atom_id res chain seq x y z
N VAL A 1 10.60 -32.40 3.67
CA VAL A 1 10.07 -31.22 4.40
C VAL A 1 11.26 -30.52 5.04
N GLY A 2 11.55 -29.27 4.68
CA GLY A 2 12.74 -28.53 5.12
C GLY A 2 12.52 -27.04 5.29
N MET A 3 11.31 -26.68 5.70
CA MET A 3 10.92 -25.30 6.00
C MET A 3 11.27 -24.92 7.44
N THR A 4 11.41 -23.63 7.69
CA THR A 4 11.41 -23.01 9.03
C THR A 4 10.05 -22.40 9.35
N SER A 5 9.74 -22.14 10.62
CA SER A 5 8.50 -21.49 11.04
C SER A 5 8.27 -20.15 10.32
N SER A 6 9.35 -19.41 10.09
CA SER A 6 9.30 -18.11 9.41
C SER A 6 8.93 -18.20 7.92
N ASP A 7 9.14 -19.34 7.26
CA ASP A 7 8.67 -19.55 5.88
C ASP A 7 7.13 -19.44 5.83
N VAL A 8 6.47 -20.04 6.83
CA VAL A 8 5.01 -20.00 6.96
C VAL A 8 4.55 -18.63 7.46
N LEU A 9 5.18 -18.11 8.52
CA LEU A 9 4.73 -16.88 9.18
C LEU A 9 4.86 -15.65 8.27
N ASP A 10 6.02 -15.42 7.65
CA ASP A 10 6.25 -14.23 6.85
C ASP A 10 5.49 -14.29 5.51
N THR A 11 5.39 -15.47 4.88
CA THR A 11 4.57 -15.67 3.68
C THR A 11 3.08 -15.47 3.98
N GLY A 12 2.61 -15.97 5.13
CA GLY A 12 1.26 -15.72 5.62
C GLY A 12 0.99 -14.23 5.88
N LEU A 13 1.94 -13.55 6.52
CA LEU A 13 1.86 -12.10 6.75
C LEU A 13 1.82 -11.32 5.42
N ALA A 14 2.63 -11.68 4.43
CA ALA A 14 2.62 -11.05 3.12
C ALA A 14 1.26 -11.15 2.42
N LEU A 15 0.55 -12.28 2.56
CA LEU A 15 -0.82 -12.42 2.06
C LEU A 15 -1.77 -11.44 2.74
N GLN A 16 -1.67 -11.31 4.07
CA GLN A 16 -2.48 -10.37 4.84
C GLN A 16 -2.20 -8.92 4.45
N LEU A 17 -0.92 -8.53 4.33
CA LEU A 17 -0.52 -7.18 3.92
C LEU A 17 -0.99 -6.87 2.48
N LYS A 18 -0.83 -7.81 1.55
CA LYS A 18 -1.32 -7.65 0.16
C LYS A 18 -2.84 -7.46 0.13
N ALA A 19 -3.58 -8.25 0.91
CA ALA A 19 -5.03 -8.18 0.98
C ALA A 19 -5.51 -6.86 1.62
N SER A 20 -4.88 -6.41 2.70
CA SER A 20 -5.22 -5.14 3.35
C SER A 20 -5.00 -3.96 2.42
N VAL A 21 -3.88 -3.90 1.70
CA VAL A 21 -3.63 -2.83 0.72
C VAL A 21 -4.68 -2.84 -0.38
N LYS A 22 -5.11 -4.01 -0.85
CA LYS A 22 -6.18 -4.11 -1.86
C LYS A 22 -7.49 -3.51 -1.35
N LEU A 23 -7.87 -3.76 -0.09
CA LEU A 23 -9.06 -3.18 0.53
C LEU A 23 -8.93 -1.66 0.66
N LEU A 24 -7.82 -1.17 1.20
CA LEU A 24 -7.57 0.26 1.38
C LEU A 24 -7.60 1.02 0.05
N ARG A 25 -7.05 0.44 -1.01
CA ARG A 25 -7.12 1.00 -2.36
C ARG A 25 -8.56 1.14 -2.84
N SER A 26 -9.39 0.12 -2.64
CA SER A 26 -10.81 0.16 -3.00
C SER A 26 -11.54 1.29 -2.27
N GLU A 27 -11.24 1.51 -0.99
CA GLU A 27 -11.84 2.61 -0.22
C GLU A 27 -11.33 3.98 -0.68
N LEU A 28 -10.04 4.12 -1.01
CA LEU A 28 -9.53 5.37 -1.58
C LEU A 28 -10.11 5.66 -2.97
N ASP A 29 -10.35 4.64 -3.80
CA ASP A 29 -10.99 4.83 -5.11
C ASP A 29 -12.43 5.37 -4.94
N LYS A 30 -13.19 4.84 -3.96
CA LYS A 30 -14.52 5.36 -3.59
C LYS A 30 -14.44 6.79 -3.06
N LEU A 31 -13.49 7.07 -2.17
CA LEU A 31 -13.27 8.42 -1.62
C LEU A 31 -12.93 9.42 -2.74
N ALA A 32 -12.05 9.05 -3.66
CA ALA A 32 -11.68 9.88 -4.79
C ALA A 32 -12.90 10.21 -5.66
N GLU A 33 -13.78 9.24 -5.92
CA GLU A 33 -15.02 9.51 -6.67
C GLU A 33 -15.98 10.42 -5.90
N ALA A 34 -16.15 10.20 -4.60
CA ALA A 34 -16.99 11.06 -3.77
C ALA A 34 -16.48 12.52 -3.77
N ILE A 35 -15.17 12.73 -3.59
CA ILE A 35 -14.56 14.07 -3.64
C ILE A 35 -14.72 14.66 -5.06
N ARG A 36 -14.54 13.86 -6.11
CA ARG A 36 -14.70 14.31 -7.51
C ARG A 36 -16.10 14.81 -7.81
N VAL A 37 -17.14 14.10 -7.35
CA VAL A 37 -18.54 14.52 -7.47
C VAL A 37 -18.74 15.86 -6.75
N GLN A 38 -18.27 15.98 -5.51
CA GLN A 38 -18.41 17.21 -4.72
C GLN A 38 -17.63 18.39 -5.31
N ALA A 39 -16.40 18.15 -5.79
CA ALA A 39 -15.57 19.17 -6.42
C ALA A 39 -16.23 19.76 -7.67
N ARG A 40 -16.90 18.90 -8.46
CA ARG A 40 -17.67 19.33 -9.64
C ARG A 40 -18.94 20.09 -9.23
N ALA A 41 -19.71 19.58 -8.28
CA ALA A 41 -20.92 20.23 -7.79
C ALA A 41 -20.65 21.64 -7.24
N HIS A 42 -19.51 21.82 -6.56
CA HIS A 42 -19.12 23.08 -5.95
C HIS A 42 -18.09 23.88 -6.76
N LYS A 43 -17.92 23.57 -8.05
CA LYS A 43 -16.93 24.20 -8.94
C LYS A 43 -16.97 25.73 -8.88
N ASN A 44 -18.18 26.29 -8.83
CA ASN A 44 -18.44 27.73 -8.85
C ASN A 44 -18.92 28.29 -7.50
N THR A 45 -18.92 27.49 -6.43
CA THR A 45 -19.33 27.95 -5.09
C THR A 45 -18.21 28.81 -4.50
N VAL A 46 -18.34 30.14 -4.57
CA VAL A 46 -17.37 31.08 -4.03
C VAL A 46 -17.30 30.97 -2.51
N MET A 47 -16.08 30.96 -1.95
CA MET A 47 -15.82 31.03 -0.53
C MET A 47 -14.55 31.86 -0.25
N ILE A 48 -14.40 32.37 0.97
CA ILE A 48 -13.18 33.08 1.35
C ILE A 48 -12.03 32.09 1.62
N GLY A 49 -10.93 32.24 0.90
CA GLY A 49 -9.67 31.57 1.18
C GLY A 49 -9.09 32.06 2.52
N ARG A 50 -8.33 31.21 3.21
CA ARG A 50 -7.71 31.57 4.49
C ARG A 50 -6.28 31.10 4.57
N SER A 51 -5.38 31.99 4.96
CA SER A 51 -4.02 31.70 5.41
C SER A 51 -3.90 32.10 6.88
N HIS A 52 -3.25 31.28 7.71
CA HIS A 52 -3.23 31.47 9.18
C HIS A 52 -4.63 31.68 9.79
N ALA A 53 -5.67 31.08 9.20
CA ALA A 53 -7.09 31.29 9.51
C ALA A 53 -7.64 32.71 9.28
N ILE A 54 -6.85 33.65 8.77
CA ILE A 54 -7.27 35.01 8.40
C ILE A 54 -7.81 35.03 6.97
N HIS A 55 -8.79 35.90 6.69
CA HIS A 55 -9.34 36.06 5.34
C HIS A 55 -8.23 36.51 4.38
N GLY A 56 -8.05 35.73 3.31
CA GLY A 56 -7.21 36.07 2.17
C GLY A 56 -8.08 36.44 0.97
N GLU A 57 -7.82 35.82 -0.18
CA GLU A 57 -8.55 36.06 -1.42
C GLU A 57 -9.73 35.08 -1.61
N PRO A 58 -10.77 35.46 -2.39
CA PRO A 58 -11.82 34.53 -2.79
C PRO A 58 -11.29 33.33 -3.58
N ILE A 59 -11.78 32.14 -3.25
CA ILE A 59 -11.57 30.89 -3.98
C ILE A 59 -12.93 30.24 -4.25
N THR A 60 -12.96 29.06 -4.87
CA THR A 60 -14.16 28.21 -4.87
C THR A 60 -14.01 27.00 -3.96
N PHE A 61 -15.10 26.54 -3.36
CA PHE A 61 -15.09 25.32 -2.55
C PHE A 61 -14.72 24.09 -3.40
N GLY A 62 -15.16 24.06 -4.67
CA GLY A 62 -14.73 23.05 -5.63
C GLY A 62 -13.22 23.00 -5.85
N PHE A 63 -12.53 24.16 -5.88
CA PHE A 63 -11.07 24.21 -5.98
C PHE A 63 -10.39 23.61 -4.74
N LYS A 64 -10.91 23.87 -3.53
CA LYS A 64 -10.42 23.24 -2.29
C LYS A 64 -10.54 21.71 -2.36
N LEU A 65 -11.70 21.20 -2.77
CA LEU A 65 -11.95 19.77 -2.92
C LEU A 65 -11.07 19.14 -4.02
N ALA A 66 -10.79 19.85 -5.11
CA ALA A 66 -9.87 19.39 -6.16
C ALA A 66 -8.45 19.18 -5.62
N GLY A 67 -8.01 20.02 -4.66
CA GLY A 67 -6.75 19.82 -3.93
C GLY A 67 -6.74 18.49 -3.16
N TRP A 68 -7.82 18.19 -2.43
CA TRP A 68 -7.98 16.92 -1.71
C TRP A 68 -8.00 15.72 -2.68
N LEU A 69 -8.73 15.82 -3.79
CA LEU A 69 -8.77 14.78 -4.83
C LEU A 69 -7.37 14.48 -5.37
N ALA A 70 -6.59 15.51 -5.71
CA ALA A 70 -5.23 15.34 -6.20
C ALA A 70 -4.32 14.63 -5.18
N GLU A 71 -4.54 14.88 -3.88
CA GLU A 71 -3.84 14.18 -2.80
C GLU A 71 -4.27 12.72 -2.66
N THR A 72 -5.58 12.44 -2.68
CA THR A 72 -6.12 11.08 -2.68
C THR A 72 -5.57 10.27 -3.86
N GLU A 73 -5.48 10.86 -5.06
CA GLU A 73 -4.90 10.18 -6.23
C GLU A 73 -3.40 9.87 -6.07
N ARG A 74 -2.63 10.75 -5.40
CA ARG A 74 -1.23 10.43 -5.03
C ARG A 74 -1.19 9.28 -4.03
N ASN A 75 -2.11 9.24 -3.05
CA ASN A 75 -2.21 8.14 -2.08
C ASN A 75 -2.57 6.81 -2.73
N ILE A 76 -3.49 6.78 -3.70
CA ILE A 76 -3.79 5.58 -4.49
C ILE A 76 -2.55 5.05 -5.21
N LYS A 77 -1.73 5.93 -5.81
CA LYS A 77 -0.47 5.54 -6.46
C LYS A 77 0.54 4.96 -5.46
N ARG A 78 0.65 5.54 -4.26
CA ARG A 78 1.50 5.02 -3.17
C ARG A 78 1.08 3.61 -2.77
N LEU A 79 -0.21 3.38 -2.54
CA LEU A 79 -0.72 2.05 -2.21
C LEU A 79 -0.54 1.04 -3.34
N LYS A 80 -0.67 1.45 -4.61
CA LYS A 80 -0.37 0.59 -5.78
C LYS A 80 1.08 0.12 -5.77
N ARG A 81 2.03 1.02 -5.48
CA ARG A 81 3.45 0.67 -5.33
C ARG A 81 3.65 -0.27 -4.14
N LEU A 82 3.09 0.09 -2.99
CA LEU A 82 3.23 -0.67 -1.76
C LEU A 82 2.73 -2.11 -1.91
N GLN A 83 1.58 -2.31 -2.55
CA GLN A 83 1.03 -3.64 -2.78
C GLN A 83 2.06 -4.54 -3.48
N LYS A 84 2.79 -4.03 -4.46
CA LYS A 84 3.85 -4.79 -5.14
C LYS A 84 5.04 -5.06 -4.21
N ALA A 85 5.43 -4.07 -3.40
CA ALA A 85 6.57 -4.16 -2.48
C ALA A 85 6.38 -5.22 -1.38
N VAL A 86 5.16 -5.37 -0.86
CA VAL A 86 4.82 -6.35 0.19
C VAL A 86 4.31 -7.70 -0.36
N SER A 87 4.06 -7.82 -1.67
CA SER A 87 3.66 -9.08 -2.31
C SER A 87 4.86 -9.98 -2.57
N VAL A 88 5.59 -10.33 -1.50
CA VAL A 88 6.71 -11.27 -1.54
C VAL A 88 6.54 -12.38 -0.49
N GLY A 89 6.87 -13.61 -0.84
CA GLY A 89 6.89 -14.75 0.09
C GLY A 89 8.31 -15.30 0.24
N GLN A 90 8.50 -16.21 1.18
CA GLN A 90 9.73 -16.97 1.34
C GLN A 90 9.43 -18.44 1.68
N ILE A 91 10.16 -19.36 1.05
CA ILE A 91 10.29 -20.77 1.43
C ILE A 91 11.74 -21.17 1.18
N SER A 92 12.63 -20.56 1.96
CA SER A 92 14.08 -20.63 1.77
C SER A 92 14.80 -21.37 2.90
N GLY A 93 14.05 -21.78 3.94
CA GLY A 93 14.54 -22.57 5.06
C GLY A 93 15.29 -21.77 6.11
N ALA A 94 15.93 -22.48 7.04
CA ALA A 94 16.43 -21.92 8.30
C ALA A 94 17.36 -20.70 8.19
N MET A 95 18.14 -20.60 7.10
CA MET A 95 19.12 -19.53 6.87
C MET A 95 18.97 -18.86 5.49
N GLY A 96 17.85 -19.07 4.81
CA GLY A 96 17.62 -18.47 3.49
C GLY A 96 18.47 -19.05 2.35
N ASN A 97 19.10 -20.21 2.58
CA ASN A 97 20.12 -20.78 1.69
C ASN A 97 19.68 -22.07 0.99
N TYR A 98 18.40 -22.44 1.08
CA TYR A 98 17.86 -23.62 0.39
C TYR A 98 18.51 -24.96 0.78
N ALA A 99 19.19 -25.04 1.92
CA ALA A 99 19.92 -26.25 2.33
C ALA A 99 19.02 -27.49 2.49
N ASN A 100 17.74 -27.29 2.80
CA ASN A 100 16.77 -28.36 3.05
C ASN A 100 15.52 -28.25 2.16
N THR A 101 15.49 -27.32 1.20
CA THR A 101 14.33 -27.10 0.31
C THR A 101 14.81 -26.60 -1.04
N GLU A 102 14.16 -27.01 -2.12
CA GLU A 102 14.54 -26.58 -3.47
C GLU A 102 13.91 -25.21 -3.82
N PRO A 103 14.64 -24.27 -4.47
CA PRO A 103 14.09 -22.97 -4.87
C PRO A 103 12.81 -23.06 -5.72
N GLN A 104 12.67 -24.12 -6.52
CA GLN A 104 11.48 -24.37 -7.34
C GLN A 104 10.21 -24.56 -6.48
N ILE A 105 10.35 -25.02 -5.23
CA ILE A 105 9.24 -25.13 -4.29
C ILE A 105 8.74 -23.74 -3.89
N GLU A 106 9.67 -22.82 -3.62
CA GLU A 106 9.33 -21.42 -3.29
C GLU A 106 8.67 -20.72 -4.48
N GLU A 107 9.24 -20.85 -5.68
CA GLU A 107 8.68 -20.27 -6.91
C GLU A 107 7.25 -20.75 -7.12
N ARG A 108 7.02 -22.06 -7.04
CA ARG A 108 5.70 -22.65 -7.25
C ARG A 108 4.71 -22.24 -6.17
N ALA A 109 5.12 -22.23 -4.91
CA ALA A 109 4.24 -21.82 -3.81
C ALA A 109 3.88 -20.33 -3.90
N CYS A 110 4.86 -19.46 -4.18
CA CYS A 110 4.62 -18.05 -4.37
C CYS A 110 3.68 -17.80 -5.55
N GLU A 111 3.86 -18.48 -6.69
CA GLU A 111 2.97 -18.41 -7.84
C GLU A 111 1.52 -18.75 -7.46
N LEU A 112 1.30 -19.88 -6.78
CA LEU A 112 -0.02 -20.33 -6.34
C LEU A 112 -0.69 -19.34 -5.38
N LEU A 113 0.10 -18.66 -4.55
CA LEU A 113 -0.36 -17.64 -3.60
C LEU A 113 -0.45 -16.23 -4.23
N GLY A 114 -0.04 -16.08 -5.50
CA GLY A 114 0.07 -14.80 -6.19
C GLY A 114 1.10 -13.84 -5.56
N LEU A 115 2.12 -14.38 -4.90
CA LEU A 115 3.27 -13.66 -4.40
C LEU A 115 4.46 -13.84 -5.35
N ARG A 116 5.55 -13.14 -5.09
CA ARG A 116 6.84 -13.39 -5.72
C ARG A 116 7.82 -13.90 -4.67
N PRO A 117 8.75 -14.79 -5.02
CA PRO A 117 9.89 -15.09 -4.15
C PRO A 117 10.60 -13.80 -3.71
N ASP A 118 10.97 -13.70 -2.44
CA ASP A 118 11.90 -12.66 -2.01
C ASP A 118 13.28 -12.92 -2.64
N PRO A 119 13.95 -11.93 -3.26
CA PRO A 119 15.18 -12.18 -4.00
C PRO A 119 16.34 -12.74 -3.15
N ALA A 120 16.35 -12.42 -1.85
CA ALA A 120 17.39 -12.84 -0.91
C ALA A 120 16.86 -12.76 0.52
N SER A 121 16.04 -13.74 0.89
CA SER A 121 15.58 -13.91 2.27
C SER A 121 16.70 -14.44 3.17
N THR A 122 16.56 -14.17 4.47
CA THR A 122 17.36 -14.83 5.51
C THR A 122 16.51 -15.93 6.14
N GLN A 123 16.57 -16.13 7.46
CA GLN A 123 15.49 -16.83 8.15
C GLN A 123 14.15 -16.07 8.02
N VAL A 124 14.20 -14.77 7.74
CA VAL A 124 13.04 -13.90 7.65
C VAL A 124 13.12 -12.99 6.41
N ILE A 125 11.96 -12.54 5.92
CA ILE A 125 11.87 -11.49 4.90
C ILE A 125 12.42 -10.18 5.49
N SER A 126 13.18 -9.39 4.74
CA SER A 126 13.71 -8.13 5.29
C SER A 126 12.59 -7.17 5.74
N ARG A 127 12.78 -6.55 6.91
CA ARG A 127 11.74 -5.75 7.59
C ARG A 127 11.56 -4.33 7.00
N ASP A 128 12.40 -3.91 6.08
CA ASP A 128 12.24 -2.65 5.34
C ASP A 128 10.91 -2.58 4.57
N ARG A 129 10.45 -3.71 4.02
CA ARG A 129 9.13 -3.81 3.35
C ARG A 129 7.97 -3.51 4.29
N HIS A 130 8.09 -3.92 5.55
CA HIS A 130 7.09 -3.70 6.60
C HIS A 130 7.14 -2.25 7.08
N ALA A 131 8.34 -1.66 7.15
CA ALA A 131 8.50 -0.24 7.43
C ALA A 131 7.88 0.64 6.33
N ASP A 132 8.11 0.35 5.04
CA ASP A 132 7.45 1.07 3.92
C ASP A 132 5.92 0.92 3.99
N TYR A 133 5.41 -0.25 4.41
CA TYR A 133 3.98 -0.45 4.67
C TYR A 133 3.46 0.51 5.72
N VAL A 134 4.05 0.50 6.93
CA VAL A 134 3.58 1.36 8.03
C VAL A 134 3.74 2.83 7.69
N GLN A 135 4.86 3.24 7.10
CA GLN A 135 5.12 4.63 6.72
C GLN A 135 4.14 5.10 5.65
N THR A 136 3.86 4.27 4.65
CA THR A 136 2.88 4.61 3.62
C THR A 136 1.48 4.73 4.22
N LEU A 137 1.08 3.84 5.13
CA LEU A 137 -0.21 3.95 5.80
C LEU A 137 -0.32 5.22 6.67
N ALA A 138 0.73 5.55 7.42
CA ALA A 138 0.78 6.78 8.20
C ALA A 138 0.62 8.02 7.32
N LEU A 139 1.29 8.04 6.16
CA LEU A 139 1.17 9.14 5.19
C LEU A 139 -0.23 9.22 4.56
N VAL A 140 -0.90 8.09 4.33
CA VAL A 140 -2.28 8.07 3.82
C VAL A 140 -3.28 8.53 4.89
N GLY A 141 -3.01 8.24 6.17
CA GLY A 141 -3.86 8.58 7.30
C GLY A 141 -3.62 9.96 7.92
N THR A 142 -2.75 10.78 7.32
CA THR A 142 -2.50 12.18 7.73
C THR A 142 -3.57 13.09 7.13
#